data_AF-A0A165WV52-F1
#
_entry.id   AF-A0A165WV52-F1
#
_cell.length_a   1.000
_cell.length_b   1.000
_cell.length_c   1.000
_cell.angle_alpha   90.00
_cell.angle_beta   90.00
_cell.angle_gamma   90.00
#
_symmetry.space_group_name_H-M   'P 1'
#
loop_
_entity.id
_entity.type
_entity.pdbx_description
1 polymer ?
#
loop_
_entity_poly.entity_id
_entity_poly.type
_entity_poly.pdbx_seq_one_letter_code
_entity_poly.pdbx_strand_id
1 'polypeptide(L)' 'MRLEYLSPYSPDFDPIEEGFSAMKAWLRRNQDYPRGELTGEPTADPYTLLKRAIFKSMTPEKIAGWFQHSGY' A
#
# COMPACT_ATOMS: atom_id res chain seq x y z
N MET A 1 -17.17 -7.97 -17.29
CA MET A 1 -16.72 -7.70 -15.91
C MET A 1 -17.20 -8.86 -15.05
N ARG A 2 -16.30 -9.62 -14.43
CA ARG A 2 -16.64 -10.70 -13.50
C ARG A 2 -16.40 -10.19 -12.07
N LEU A 3 -17.36 -10.42 -11.18
CA LEU A 3 -17.23 -10.08 -9.77
C LEU A 3 -16.75 -11.31 -9.02
N GLU A 4 -15.74 -11.14 -8.16
CA GLU A 4 -15.34 -12.13 -7.17
C GLU A 4 -15.94 -11.73 -5.84
N TYR A 5 -16.69 -12.63 -5.21
CA TYR A 5 -17.33 -12.37 -3.92
C TYR A 5 -16.44 -12.88 -2.78
N LEU A 6 -16.21 -12.03 -1.78
CA LEU A 6 -15.51 -12.40 -0.56
C LEU A 6 -16.50 -12.58 0.60
N SER A 7 -16.24 -13.57 1.46
CA SER A 7 -16.94 -13.67 2.73
C SER A 7 -16.67 -12.43 3.61
N PRO A 8 -17.62 -12.00 4.44
CA PRO A 8 -17.38 -10.92 5.40
C PRO A 8 -16.14 -11.17 6.25
N TYR A 9 -15.42 -10.10 6.61
CA TYR A 9 -14.22 -10.15 7.45
C TYR A 9 -13.13 -11.09 6.95
N SER A 10 -12.94 -11.19 5.64
CA SER A 10 -11.91 -12.04 5.04
C SER A 10 -10.82 -11.23 4.33
N PRO A 11 -10.12 -10.32 5.04
CA PRO A 11 -9.08 -9.47 4.44
C PRO A 11 -7.91 -10.29 3.89
N ASP A 12 -7.66 -11.50 4.43
CA ASP A 12 -6.60 -12.39 3.96
C ASP A 12 -6.82 -12.88 2.51
N PHE A 13 -8.05 -12.79 2.00
CA PHE A 13 -8.38 -13.11 0.61
C PHE A 13 -8.45 -11.87 -0.30
N ASP A 14 -8.12 -10.67 0.20
CA ASP A 14 -8.03 -9.45 -0.62
C ASP A 14 -6.57 -9.00 -0.76
N PRO A 15 -5.93 -9.20 -1.92
CA PRO A 15 -4.49 -8.93 -2.10
C PRO A 15 -4.11 -7.45 -1.94
N ILE A 16 -5.09 -6.53 -1.89
CA ILE A 16 -4.80 -5.11 -1.63
C ILE A 16 -4.32 -4.86 -0.19
N GLU A 17 -4.68 -5.74 0.76
CA GLU A 17 -4.36 -5.58 2.18
C GLU A 17 -2.84 -5.70 2.42
N GLU A 18 -2.17 -6.66 1.78
CA GLU A 18 -0.72 -6.76 1.76
C GLU A 18 -0.07 -5.55 1.08
N GLY A 19 -0.71 -5.03 0.03
CA GLY A 19 -0.31 -3.79 -0.62
C GLY A 19 -0.29 -2.61 0.37
N PHE A 20 -1.38 -2.40 1.11
CA PHE A 20 -1.44 -1.35 2.13
C PHE A 20 -0.45 -1.60 3.26
N SER A 21 -0.27 -2.85 3.70
CA SER A 21 0.73 -3.22 4.69
C SER A 21 2.14 -2.85 4.23
N ALA A 22 2.49 -3.16 2.98
CA ALA A 22 3.78 -2.85 2.38
C ALA A 22 4.01 -1.33 2.24
N MET A 23 2.99 -0.58 1.82
CA MET A 23 3.03 0.89 1.73
C MET A 23 3.25 1.51 3.10
N LYS A 24 2.48 1.12 4.12
CA LYS A 24 2.64 1.57 5.51
C LYS A 24 4.04 1.24 6.05
N ALA A 25 4.55 0.04 5.76
CA ALA A 25 5.89 -0.35 6.15
C ALA A 25 6.98 0.50 5.48
N TRP A 26 6.79 0.89 4.21
CA TRP A 26 7.69 1.82 3.53
C TRP A 26 7.65 3.21 4.16
N LEU A 27 6.46 3.76 4.40
CA LEU A 27 6.28 5.07 5.07
C LEU A 27 6.95 5.07 6.45
N ARG A 28 6.76 4.01 7.25
CA ARG A 28 7.39 3.87 8.56
C ARG A 28 8.93 3.86 8.49
N ARG A 29 9.50 3.21 7.48
CA ARG A 29 10.97 3.22 7.26
C ARG A 29 11.49 4.57 6.78
N ASN A 30 10.63 5.40 6.19
CA ASN A 30 10.97 6.71 5.64
C ASN A 30 10.21 7.82 6.38
N GLN A 31 10.09 7.70 7.72
CA GLN A 31 9.18 8.48 8.57
C GLN A 31 9.39 10.00 8.53
N ASP A 32 10.55 10.47 8.08
CA ASP A 32 10.83 11.90 7.98
C ASP A 32 9.92 12.58 6.94
N TYR A 33 9.62 11.91 5.81
CA TYR A 33 8.69 12.46 4.82
C TYR A 33 7.27 12.64 5.38
N PRO A 34 6.57 11.61 5.88
CA PRO A 34 5.22 11.81 6.42
C PRO A 34 5.21 12.73 7.64
N ARG A 35 6.31 12.85 8.40
CA ARG A 35 6.41 13.86 9.46
C ARG A 35 6.32 15.27 8.89
N GLY A 36 7.08 15.59 7.84
CA GLY A 36 7.02 16.90 7.18
C GLY A 36 5.65 17.23 6.61
N GLU A 37 4.96 16.23 6.05
CA GLU A 37 3.56 16.35 5.60
C GLU A 37 2.60 16.70 6.75
N LEU A 38 2.75 16.03 7.90
CA LEU A 38 1.88 16.23 9.06
C LEU A 38 2.13 17.54 9.81
N THR A 39 3.33 18.12 9.70
CA THR A 39 3.68 19.40 10.32
C THR A 39 3.42 20.61 9.42
N GLY A 40 2.99 20.39 8.17
CA GLY A 40 2.68 21.46 7.23
C GLY A 40 3.92 22.21 6.73
N GLU A 41 5.03 21.49 6.52
CA GLU A 41 6.22 22.09 5.91
C GLU A 41 5.88 22.73 4.55
N PRO A 42 6.53 23.84 4.14
CA PRO A 42 6.23 24.49 2.86
C PRO A 42 6.36 23.58 1.63
N THR A 43 7.13 22.50 1.75
CA THR A 43 7.38 21.48 0.71
C THR A 43 6.46 20.26 0.82
N ALA A 44 5.51 20.26 1.75
CA ALA A 44 4.56 19.16 1.95
C ALA A 44 3.74 18.90 0.67
N ASP A 45 3.83 17.67 0.15
CA ASP A 45 3.01 17.14 -0.93
C ASP A 45 2.63 15.69 -0.63
N PRO A 46 1.51 15.46 0.10
CA PRO A 46 1.15 14.13 0.56
C PRO A 46 0.74 13.23 -0.62
N TYR A 47 0.26 13.80 -1.73
CA TYR A 47 -0.10 13.04 -2.92
C TYR A 47 1.13 12.45 -3.60
N THR A 48 2.18 13.25 -3.75
CA THR A 48 3.45 12.77 -4.31
C THR A 48 4.12 11.76 -3.37
N LEU A 49 4.08 11.99 -2.05
CA LEU A 49 4.58 11.04 -1.07
C LEU A 49 3.86 9.67 -1.17
N LEU A 50 2.53 9.67 -1.19
CA LEU A 50 1.75 8.43 -1.26
C LEU A 50 1.97 7.70 -2.59
N LYS A 51 2.01 8.41 -3.73
CA LYS A 51 2.39 7.83 -5.02
C LYS A 51 3.76 7.17 -4.94
N ARG A 52 4.76 7.88 -4.39
CA ARG A 52 6.11 7.34 -4.21
C ARG A 52 6.10 6.09 -3.33
N ALA A 53 5.37 6.10 -2.23
CA ALA A 53 5.26 4.96 -1.33
C ALA A 53 4.70 3.73 -2.07
N ILE A 54 3.60 3.89 -2.80
CA ILE A 54 2.97 2.85 -3.63
C ILE A 54 3.98 2.26 -4.62
N PHE A 55 4.59 3.09 -5.47
CA PHE A 55 5.53 2.61 -6.51
C PHE A 55 6.80 1.98 -5.93
N LYS A 56 7.21 2.36 -4.72
CA LYS A 56 8.35 1.76 -4.04
C LYS A 56 8.00 0.49 -3.27
N SER A 57 6.77 0.31 -2.81
CA SER A 57 6.36 -0.83 -1.99
C SER A 57 5.71 -1.96 -2.78
N MET A 58 4.94 -1.64 -3.84
CA MET A 58 4.14 -2.56 -4.63
C MET A 58 4.83 -2.85 -5.98
N THR A 59 5.90 -3.65 -5.95
CA THR A 59 6.56 -4.11 -7.20
C THR A 59 5.75 -5.21 -7.86
N PRO A 60 5.88 -5.42 -9.20
CA PRO A 60 5.16 -6.48 -9.90
C PRO A 60 5.35 -7.87 -9.26
N GLU A 61 6.55 -8.18 -8.78
CA GLU A 61 6.87 -9.47 -8.16
C GLU A 61 6.11 -9.66 -6.84
N LYS A 62 6.02 -8.59 -6.03
CA LYS A 62 5.26 -8.63 -4.78
C LYS A 62 3.77 -8.74 -5.04
N ILE A 63 3.25 -7.97 -6.00
CA ILE A 63 1.84 -8.02 -6.39
C ILE A 63 1.48 -9.43 -6.82
N ALA A 64 2.26 -10.05 -7.71
CA ALA A 64 2.02 -11.44 -8.12
C ALA A 64 2.02 -12.40 -6.92
N GLY A 65 2.95 -12.23 -5.98
CA GLY A 65 2.99 -13.02 -4.75
C GLY A 65 1.77 -12.83 -3.83
N TRP A 66 1.22 -11.61 -3.73
CA TRP A 66 0.03 -11.34 -2.93
C TRP A 66 -1.23 -11.93 -3.55
N PHE A 67 -1.40 -11.82 -4.87
CA PHE A 67 -2.50 -12.50 -5.58
C PHE A 67 -2.45 -14.02 -5.35
N GLN A 68 -1.26 -14.64 -5.49
CA GLN A 68 -1.08 -16.06 -5.22
C GLN A 68 -1.39 -16.42 -3.75
N HIS A 69 -0.97 -15.58 -2.79
CA HIS A 69 -1.25 -15.78 -1.37
C HIS A 69 -2.75 -15.73 -1.06
N SER A 70 -3.49 -14.81 -1.70
CA SER A 70 -4.94 -14.66 -1.55
C SER A 70 -5.76 -15.69 -2.37
N GLY A 71 -5.10 -16.54 -3.16
CA GLY A 71 -5.75 -17.66 -3.88
C GLY A 71 -6.12 -17.39 -5.35
N TYR A 72 -5.48 -16.41 -5.99
CA TYR A 72 -5.71 -16.02 -7.39
C TYR A 72 -4.59 -16.45 -8.34
#